data_AF-A0AA38MPY4-F1
#
_entry.id   AF-A0AA38MPY4-F1
#
_cell.length_a   1.000
_cell.length_b   1.000
_cell.length_c   1.000
_cell.angle_alpha   90.00
_cell.angle_beta   90.00
_cell.angle_gamma   90.00
#
_symmetry.space_group_name_H-M   'P 1'
#
loop_
_entity.id
_entity.type
_entity.pdbx_description
1 polymer ?
#
loop_
_entity_poly.entity_id
_entity_poly.type
_entity_poly.pdbx_seq_one_letter_code
_entity_poly.pdbx_strand_id
1 'polypeptide(L)'
;MENFRWKQTIKINILMLKSVGLWPKGDKIYKRDMYSVYAVISTIVIVGGHNFFQIMNIFFVYNNLETLTGTIFITITDILASMKMCFFIQNIGLLKELMTTLNSTEFKPKNLDQIDMVRPALNSWKFMYFTFWITGGATVCIWAIFPLLDNSVKTKRLPFAAWYPYNVKISPLYEITYLYQMVGISYISVAAINMDMMITSLMMHVGTQCEILCDNLRNLGRFTQLDLECTVNQKIIECIKHHRLVICFAKNCNRFFNMIVLGQFFTSTVVIALTMFQLTLVDPLSGAGFSHLCYVTSITIQLFLYCWFGNEVESKVMNIFFVYNDLEALADSIFVTVTDVLASIKMYIFIRNVELRRKIMSTLKSDSFQPIHTKHLDIVQPALKSWKIMYITFTIMASYTVVIWTIFPILDKSFKKGRLPFAAWYPYDSKKSPFYELTYVYQVLSMWYLTVTNINMDTMIAALMVLTGAQCDILCNNLQTMKIPVKSGLHSGSNFNENMIQCIKHHRKIVRFALDCNNFFSMIVLGQFFTSTVVLAFTMFQMTLVDPVSPESFTNLSYVNALTAQLFMYCWFGNEVEIKVRLFKQNVT
;
A
#
# COMPACT_ATOMS: atom_id res chain seq x y z
N MET A 1 42.13 16.42 -8.33
CA MET A 1 40.90 16.04 -7.60
C MET A 1 40.79 14.53 -7.67
N GLU A 2 40.56 13.85 -6.54
CA GLU A 2 40.29 12.40 -6.54
C GLU A 2 39.12 12.11 -7.50
N ASN A 3 39.30 11.13 -8.38
CA ASN A 3 38.24 10.70 -9.31
C ASN A 3 37.03 10.23 -8.49
N PHE A 4 35.92 11.00 -8.48
CA PHE A 4 34.67 10.59 -7.83
C PHE A 4 34.17 9.27 -8.43
N ARG A 5 33.86 8.27 -7.58
CA ARG A 5 33.46 6.92 -8.01
C ARG A 5 32.08 6.56 -7.47
N TRP A 6 31.07 6.60 -8.33
CA TRP A 6 29.69 6.23 -8.00
C TRP A 6 29.58 4.82 -7.40
N LYS A 7 30.27 3.82 -7.95
CA LYS A 7 30.27 2.45 -7.39
C LYS A 7 30.75 2.38 -5.93
N GLN A 8 31.62 3.29 -5.51
CA GLN A 8 32.15 3.30 -4.14
C GLN A 8 31.09 3.77 -3.14
N THR A 9 30.15 4.62 -3.56
CA THR A 9 29.13 5.20 -2.66
C THR A 9 28.09 4.16 -2.22
N ILE A 10 27.84 3.14 -3.05
CA ILE A 10 26.92 2.02 -2.79
C ILE A 10 27.63 0.69 -2.53
N LYS A 11 28.94 0.72 -2.21
CA LYS A 11 29.78 -0.48 -2.06
C LYS A 11 29.23 -1.50 -1.06
N ILE A 12 28.62 -1.03 0.03
CA ILE A 12 28.05 -1.91 1.05
C ILE A 12 26.88 -2.75 0.50
N ASN A 13 26.00 -2.14 -0.30
CA ASN A 13 24.89 -2.83 -0.95
C ASN A 13 25.39 -3.86 -1.98
N ILE A 14 26.41 -3.50 -2.78
CA ILE A 14 27.04 -4.43 -3.73
C ILE A 14 27.68 -5.63 -2.99
N LEU A 15 28.31 -5.40 -1.85
CA LEU A 15 28.91 -6.46 -1.04
C LEU A 15 27.85 -7.44 -0.54
N MET A 16 26.70 -6.93 -0.09
CA MET A 16 25.59 -7.74 0.38
C MET A 16 24.90 -8.49 -0.77
N LEU A 17 24.70 -7.87 -1.95
CA LEU A 17 24.23 -8.60 -3.13
C LEU A 17 25.20 -9.72 -3.52
N LYS A 18 26.50 -9.48 -3.37
CA LYS A 18 27.53 -10.48 -3.67
C LYS A 18 27.46 -11.66 -2.70
N SER A 19 27.20 -11.43 -1.41
CA SER A 19 27.11 -12.52 -0.42
C SER A 19 25.92 -13.44 -0.70
N VAL A 20 24.79 -12.91 -1.17
CA VAL A 20 23.60 -13.72 -1.55
C VAL A 20 23.61 -14.17 -3.02
N GLY A 21 24.78 -14.25 -3.66
CA GLY A 21 24.90 -14.82 -5.01
C GLY A 21 24.34 -13.95 -6.14
N LEU A 22 23.88 -12.71 -5.87
CA LEU A 22 23.22 -11.84 -6.86
C LEU A 22 24.17 -10.91 -7.63
N TRP A 23 25.47 -10.93 -7.36
CA TRP A 23 26.45 -10.03 -7.99
C TRP A 23 27.70 -10.76 -8.51
N PRO A 24 27.65 -11.28 -9.76
CA PRO A 24 28.78 -12.00 -10.36
C PRO A 24 29.99 -11.08 -10.59
N LYS A 25 31.18 -11.69 -10.57
CA LYS A 25 32.45 -11.00 -10.86
C LYS A 25 32.57 -10.70 -12.37
N GLY A 26 32.93 -9.46 -12.71
CA GLY A 26 33.16 -9.00 -14.09
C GLY A 26 32.07 -8.08 -14.67
N ASP A 27 32.24 -7.70 -15.93
CA ASP A 27 31.40 -6.76 -16.70
C ASP A 27 30.30 -7.44 -17.54
N LYS A 28 30.20 -8.79 -17.49
CA LYS A 28 29.19 -9.59 -18.22
C LYS A 28 28.40 -10.50 -17.26
N ILE A 29 27.39 -11.19 -17.82
CA ILE A 29 26.48 -12.18 -17.21
C ILE A 29 27.25 -13.28 -16.44
N TYR A 30 26.56 -13.98 -15.52
CA TYR A 30 27.04 -15.18 -14.81
C TYR A 30 27.82 -16.13 -15.74
N LYS A 31 29.03 -16.50 -15.33
CA LYS A 31 29.93 -17.41 -16.07
C LYS A 31 29.92 -18.80 -15.43
N ARG A 32 30.55 -19.79 -16.05
CA ARG A 32 30.76 -21.11 -15.43
C ARG A 32 31.91 -21.06 -14.40
N ASP A 33 31.73 -20.31 -13.33
CA ASP A 33 32.67 -20.21 -12.20
C ASP A 33 32.05 -20.72 -10.89
N MET A 34 32.88 -20.96 -9.88
CA MET A 34 32.43 -21.45 -8.56
C MET A 34 31.42 -20.50 -7.89
N TYR A 35 31.49 -19.21 -8.20
CA TYR A 35 30.52 -18.22 -7.69
C TYR A 35 29.13 -18.45 -8.28
N SER A 36 29.03 -18.70 -9.59
CA SER A 36 27.75 -18.94 -10.25
C SER A 36 27.16 -20.30 -9.84
N VAL A 37 28.00 -21.31 -9.61
CA VAL A 37 27.58 -22.58 -8.99
C VAL A 37 27.02 -22.34 -7.60
N TYR A 38 27.73 -21.58 -6.75
CA TYR A 38 27.25 -21.18 -5.43
C TYR A 38 25.89 -20.47 -5.52
N ALA A 39 25.76 -19.45 -6.37
CA ALA A 39 24.54 -18.66 -6.50
C ALA A 39 23.32 -19.49 -6.95
N VAL A 40 23.53 -20.43 -7.88
CA VAL A 40 22.45 -21.32 -8.35
C VAL A 40 22.05 -22.30 -7.24
N ILE A 41 23.03 -22.95 -6.59
CA ILE A 41 22.75 -23.91 -5.53
C ILE A 41 22.08 -23.22 -4.34
N SER A 42 22.60 -22.07 -3.89
CA SER A 42 22.01 -21.33 -2.77
C SER A 42 20.60 -20.86 -3.10
N THR A 43 20.34 -20.34 -4.30
CA THR A 43 18.99 -19.91 -4.70
C THR A 43 18.03 -21.09 -4.77
N ILE A 44 18.41 -22.23 -5.36
CA ILE A 44 17.54 -23.40 -5.47
C ILE A 44 17.27 -24.04 -4.10
N VAL A 45 18.33 -24.31 -3.32
CA VAL A 45 18.23 -25.06 -2.05
C VAL A 45 17.65 -24.20 -0.93
N ILE A 46 18.11 -22.96 -0.80
CA ILE A 46 17.71 -22.09 0.31
C ILE A 46 16.36 -21.45 -0.02
N VAL A 47 16.26 -20.73 -1.13
CA VAL A 47 15.02 -19.98 -1.47
C VAL A 47 13.95 -20.93 -2.03
N GLY A 48 14.31 -21.73 -3.04
CA GLY A 48 13.38 -22.66 -3.69
C GLY A 48 12.84 -23.72 -2.71
N GLY A 49 13.72 -24.30 -1.90
CA GLY A 49 13.33 -25.24 -0.85
C GLY A 49 12.41 -24.62 0.20
N HIS A 50 12.74 -23.42 0.70
CA HIS A 50 11.93 -22.74 1.72
C HIS A 50 10.50 -22.46 1.20
N ASN A 51 10.40 -21.90 -0.01
CA ASN A 51 9.11 -21.67 -0.66
C ASN A 51 8.33 -22.96 -0.88
N PHE A 52 9.00 -24.01 -1.36
CA PHE A 52 8.34 -25.29 -1.63
C PHE A 52 7.67 -25.85 -0.37
N PHE A 53 8.37 -25.88 0.76
CA PHE A 53 7.82 -26.41 2.01
C PHE A 53 6.68 -25.55 2.58
N GLN A 54 6.74 -24.23 2.42
CA GLN A 54 5.62 -23.35 2.79
C GLN A 54 4.40 -23.52 1.86
N ILE A 55 4.61 -23.60 0.54
CA ILE A 55 3.53 -23.83 -0.43
C ILE A 55 2.85 -25.18 -0.17
N MET A 56 3.64 -26.22 0.11
CA MET A 56 3.08 -27.52 0.49
C MET A 56 2.23 -27.42 1.76
N ASN A 57 2.67 -26.66 2.76
CA ASN A 57 1.90 -26.44 3.98
C ASN A 57 0.51 -25.86 3.71
N ILE A 58 0.37 -24.92 2.77
CA ILE A 58 -0.92 -24.33 2.39
C ILE A 58 -1.94 -25.41 1.99
N PHE A 59 -1.53 -26.43 1.23
CA PHE A 59 -2.42 -27.54 0.84
C PHE A 59 -2.87 -28.42 2.01
N PHE A 60 -2.15 -28.41 3.13
CA PHE A 60 -2.54 -29.14 4.34
C PHE A 60 -3.40 -28.31 5.30
N VAL A 61 -3.20 -26.99 5.33
CA VAL A 61 -3.85 -26.09 6.32
C VAL A 61 -5.03 -25.29 5.75
N TYR A 62 -5.38 -25.46 4.47
CA TYR A 62 -6.43 -24.67 3.78
C TYR A 62 -7.81 -24.67 4.45
N ASN A 63 -8.12 -25.68 5.28
CA ASN A 63 -9.39 -25.77 5.98
C ASN A 63 -9.48 -24.85 7.22
N ASN A 64 -8.35 -24.34 7.74
CA ASN A 64 -8.32 -23.43 8.88
C ASN A 64 -7.86 -22.04 8.42
N LEU A 65 -8.77 -21.06 8.39
CA LEU A 65 -8.45 -19.73 7.87
C LEU A 65 -7.33 -19.04 8.67
N GLU A 66 -7.32 -19.14 10.00
CA GLU A 66 -6.30 -18.48 10.83
C GLU A 66 -4.90 -19.00 10.48
N THR A 67 -4.74 -20.32 10.45
CA THR A 67 -3.46 -20.96 10.09
C THR A 67 -3.10 -20.73 8.62
N LEU A 68 -4.10 -20.73 7.75
CA LEU A 68 -3.94 -20.46 6.32
C LEU A 68 -3.45 -19.04 6.07
N THR A 69 -4.12 -18.04 6.63
CA THR A 69 -3.74 -16.63 6.46
C THR A 69 -2.39 -16.34 7.09
N GLY A 70 -2.08 -16.95 8.25
CA GLY A 70 -0.78 -16.87 8.90
C GLY A 70 0.37 -17.49 8.10
N THR A 71 0.08 -18.43 7.19
CA THR A 71 1.07 -19.01 6.27
C THR A 71 1.15 -18.21 4.97
N ILE A 72 0.01 -17.86 4.37
CA ILE A 72 -0.08 -17.23 3.05
C ILE A 72 0.66 -15.89 3.00
N PHE A 73 0.55 -15.04 4.02
CA PHE A 73 1.17 -13.70 3.94
C PHE A 73 2.70 -13.78 3.80
N ILE A 74 3.34 -14.71 4.51
CA ILE A 74 4.79 -14.95 4.43
C ILE A 74 5.13 -15.57 3.09
N THR A 75 4.39 -16.61 2.68
CA THR A 75 4.63 -17.30 1.40
C THR A 75 4.51 -16.37 0.20
N ILE A 76 3.52 -15.48 0.20
CA ILE A 76 3.36 -14.47 -0.86
C ILE A 76 4.58 -13.54 -0.92
N THR A 77 5.12 -13.11 0.23
CA THR A 77 6.33 -12.28 0.28
C THR A 77 7.57 -13.03 -0.19
N ASP A 78 7.74 -14.29 0.18
CA ASP A 78 8.90 -15.08 -0.24
C ASP A 78 8.84 -15.41 -1.76
N ILE A 79 7.63 -15.64 -2.29
CA ILE A 79 7.39 -15.77 -3.74
C ILE A 79 7.78 -14.46 -4.44
N LEU A 80 7.36 -13.31 -3.93
CA LEU A 80 7.75 -12.01 -4.49
C LEU A 80 9.27 -11.82 -4.46
N ALA A 81 9.93 -12.11 -3.35
CA ALA A 81 11.39 -12.03 -3.26
C ALA A 81 12.08 -12.94 -4.29
N SER A 82 11.50 -14.11 -4.55
CA SER A 82 11.98 -15.05 -5.58
C SER A 82 11.77 -14.51 -6.99
N MET A 83 10.61 -13.92 -7.27
CA MET A 83 10.35 -13.23 -8.54
C MET A 83 11.34 -12.08 -8.74
N LYS A 84 11.60 -11.27 -7.70
CA LYS A 84 12.62 -10.20 -7.74
C LYS A 84 13.99 -10.76 -8.09
N MET A 85 14.44 -11.81 -7.42
CA MET A 85 15.73 -12.45 -7.71
C MET A 85 15.80 -12.94 -9.16
N CYS A 86 14.74 -13.58 -9.67
CA CYS A 86 14.67 -14.01 -11.06
C CYS A 86 14.81 -12.84 -12.04
N PHE A 87 14.02 -11.77 -11.88
CA PHE A 87 14.11 -10.59 -12.74
C PHE A 87 15.46 -9.87 -12.61
N PHE A 88 16.03 -9.80 -11.40
CA PHE A 88 17.33 -9.19 -11.14
C PHE A 88 18.46 -9.96 -11.83
N ILE A 89 18.44 -11.30 -11.74
CA ILE A 89 19.41 -12.19 -12.41
C ILE A 89 19.27 -12.09 -13.92
N GLN A 90 18.04 -12.14 -14.45
CA GLN A 90 17.78 -12.02 -15.90
C GLN A 90 18.31 -10.70 -16.47
N ASN A 91 18.16 -9.60 -15.73
CA ASN A 91 18.57 -8.27 -16.17
C ASN A 91 19.94 -7.83 -15.62
N ILE A 92 20.75 -8.74 -15.07
CA ILE A 92 22.05 -8.39 -14.48
C ILE A 92 23.01 -7.77 -15.50
N GLY A 93 22.93 -8.17 -16.77
CA GLY A 93 23.72 -7.58 -17.86
C GLY A 93 23.42 -6.08 -18.02
N LEU A 94 22.15 -5.73 -18.08
CA LEU A 94 21.68 -4.34 -18.17
C LEU A 94 22.13 -3.53 -16.95
N LEU A 95 22.07 -4.11 -15.74
CA LEU A 95 22.56 -3.46 -14.52
C LEU A 95 24.07 -3.17 -14.59
N LYS A 96 24.87 -4.10 -15.11
CA LYS A 96 26.32 -3.89 -15.28
C LYS A 96 26.63 -2.81 -16.31
N GLU A 97 25.86 -2.73 -17.39
CA GLU A 97 25.95 -1.66 -18.38
C GLU A 97 25.63 -0.29 -17.75
N LEU A 98 24.52 -0.17 -17.01
CA LEU A 98 24.18 1.04 -16.25
C LEU A 98 25.34 1.47 -15.34
N MET A 99 25.92 0.52 -14.61
CA MET A 99 27.05 0.78 -13.72
C MET A 99 28.34 1.19 -14.45
N THR A 100 28.49 0.82 -15.72
CA THR A 100 29.60 1.28 -16.58
C THR A 100 29.32 2.68 -17.10
N THR A 101 28.08 2.98 -17.51
CA THR A 101 27.65 4.33 -17.89
C THR A 101 27.86 5.34 -16.76
N LEU A 102 27.54 4.99 -15.52
CA LEU A 102 27.81 5.85 -14.35
C LEU A 102 29.30 6.23 -14.20
N ASN A 103 30.22 5.38 -14.66
CA ASN A 103 31.66 5.64 -14.57
C ASN A 103 32.20 6.45 -15.76
N SER A 104 31.36 6.79 -16.75
CA SER A 104 31.77 7.58 -17.91
C SER A 104 32.16 9.00 -17.49
N THR A 105 32.92 9.67 -18.35
CA THR A 105 33.41 11.03 -18.10
C THR A 105 32.27 12.05 -17.95
N GLU A 106 31.15 11.82 -18.62
CA GLU A 106 29.98 12.71 -18.64
C GLU A 106 29.18 12.67 -17.33
N PHE A 107 29.22 11.54 -16.60
CA PHE A 107 28.48 11.35 -15.35
C PHE A 107 29.27 11.75 -14.11
N LYS A 108 30.54 12.16 -14.27
CA LYS A 108 31.38 12.58 -13.15
C LYS A 108 31.16 14.06 -12.83
N PRO A 109 31.00 14.43 -11.55
CA PRO A 109 31.06 15.83 -11.12
C PRO A 109 32.36 16.49 -11.60
N LYS A 110 32.26 17.71 -12.13
CA LYS A 110 33.40 18.44 -12.72
C LYS A 110 34.09 19.39 -11.74
N ASN A 111 33.38 19.84 -10.70
CA ASN A 111 33.87 20.80 -9.71
C ASN A 111 33.44 20.40 -8.28
N LEU A 112 33.97 21.10 -7.27
CA LEU A 112 33.64 20.83 -5.86
C LEU A 112 32.16 21.11 -5.56
N ASP A 113 31.60 22.16 -6.15
CA ASP A 113 30.18 22.51 -5.98
C ASP A 113 29.26 21.36 -6.38
N GLN A 114 29.50 20.72 -7.53
CA GLN A 114 28.75 19.55 -7.98
C GLN A 114 28.93 18.32 -7.07
N ILE A 115 30.11 18.16 -6.46
CA ILE A 115 30.31 17.08 -5.46
C ILE A 115 29.46 17.36 -4.22
N ASP A 116 29.40 18.61 -3.77
CA ASP A 116 28.60 19.00 -2.62
C ASP A 116 27.09 18.98 -2.93
N MET A 117 26.68 19.20 -4.18
CA MET A 117 25.30 18.99 -4.64
C MET A 117 24.87 17.52 -4.59
N VAL A 118 25.76 16.57 -4.89
CA VAL A 118 25.46 15.14 -4.86
C VAL A 118 25.38 14.57 -3.43
N ARG A 119 26.07 15.21 -2.48
CA ARG A 119 26.24 14.73 -1.11
C ARG A 119 24.92 14.55 -0.33
N PRO A 120 23.94 15.48 -0.35
CA PRO A 120 22.66 15.31 0.31
C PRO A 120 21.91 14.06 -0.16
N ALA A 121 21.79 13.86 -1.49
CA ALA A 121 21.11 12.70 -2.05
C ALA A 121 21.76 11.37 -1.61
N LEU A 122 23.10 11.31 -1.59
CA LEU A 122 23.85 10.16 -1.09
C LEU A 122 23.64 9.93 0.40
N ASN A 123 23.60 10.99 1.21
CA ASN A 123 23.38 10.89 2.64
C ASN A 123 21.96 10.41 2.94
N SER A 124 20.95 10.91 2.22
CA SER A 124 19.57 10.44 2.31
C SER A 124 19.47 8.96 1.93
N TRP A 125 20.11 8.53 0.84
CA TRP A 125 20.15 7.12 0.46
C TRP A 125 20.83 6.23 1.50
N LYS A 126 21.96 6.66 2.08
CA LYS A 126 22.63 5.92 3.15
C LYS A 126 21.77 5.84 4.41
N PHE A 127 21.15 6.94 4.81
CA PHE A 127 20.24 6.96 5.95
C PHE A 127 19.08 5.97 5.74
N MET A 128 18.42 6.03 4.58
CA MET A 128 17.35 5.10 4.21
C MET A 128 17.83 3.64 4.16
N TYR A 129 19.04 3.39 3.62
CA TYR A 129 19.66 2.07 3.59
C TYR A 129 19.81 1.48 5.01
N PHE A 130 20.38 2.26 5.94
CA PHE A 130 20.57 1.80 7.32
C PHE A 130 19.25 1.63 8.05
N THR A 131 18.30 2.56 7.89
CA THR A 131 16.96 2.45 8.48
C THR A 131 16.26 1.18 8.02
N PHE A 132 16.28 0.87 6.72
CA PHE A 132 15.63 -0.32 6.18
C PHE A 132 16.31 -1.62 6.63
N TRP A 133 17.64 -1.62 6.76
CA TRP A 133 18.37 -2.74 7.35
C TRP A 133 18.06 -2.96 8.83
N ILE A 134 17.93 -1.88 9.62
CA ILE A 134 17.59 -1.97 11.04
C ILE A 134 16.19 -2.54 11.21
N THR A 135 15.19 -2.02 10.48
CA THR A 135 13.80 -2.48 10.61
C THR A 135 13.59 -3.90 10.07
N GLY A 136 14.15 -4.21 8.89
CA GLY A 136 14.09 -5.55 8.32
C GLY A 136 14.86 -6.57 9.17
N GLY A 137 16.07 -6.22 9.61
CA GLY A 137 16.89 -7.06 10.49
C GLY A 137 16.23 -7.31 11.84
N ALA A 138 15.66 -6.28 12.47
CA ALA A 138 14.92 -6.44 13.72
C ALA A 138 13.74 -7.39 13.56
N THR A 139 12.97 -7.29 12.47
CA THR A 139 11.83 -8.18 12.18
C THR A 139 12.28 -9.64 12.07
N VAL A 140 13.34 -9.90 11.30
CA VAL A 140 13.90 -11.27 11.15
C VAL A 140 14.44 -11.80 12.48
N CYS A 141 15.13 -10.98 13.26
CA CYS A 141 15.63 -11.37 14.58
C CYS A 141 14.49 -11.67 15.57
N ILE A 142 13.40 -10.89 15.55
CA ILE A 142 12.21 -11.15 16.38
C ILE A 142 11.60 -12.50 15.98
N TRP A 143 11.40 -12.76 14.68
CA TRP A 143 10.88 -14.05 14.21
C TRP A 143 11.80 -15.22 14.56
N ALA A 144 13.13 -14.99 14.55
CA ALA A 144 14.11 -15.96 15.00
C ALA A 144 13.95 -16.31 16.47
N ILE A 145 13.88 -15.29 17.32
CA ILE A 145 14.02 -15.44 18.77
C ILE A 145 12.68 -15.74 19.43
N PHE A 146 11.57 -15.35 18.82
CA PHE A 146 10.23 -15.46 19.42
C PHE A 146 9.88 -16.89 19.90
N PRO A 147 10.09 -17.97 19.13
CA PRO A 147 9.84 -19.34 19.59
C PRO A 147 10.68 -19.77 20.81
N LEU A 148 11.83 -19.12 21.06
CA LEU A 148 12.69 -19.34 22.22
C LEU A 148 12.13 -18.61 23.46
N LEU A 149 11.63 -17.39 23.28
CA LEU A 149 11.11 -16.54 24.36
C LEU A 149 9.77 -17.03 24.90
N ASP A 150 8.88 -17.49 24.03
CA ASP A 150 7.56 -18.00 24.41
C ASP A 150 7.60 -19.48 24.88
N ASN A 151 8.80 -20.07 24.98
CA ASN A 151 9.04 -21.48 25.27
C ASN A 151 8.39 -22.46 24.28
N SER A 152 7.95 -22.03 23.09
CA SER A 152 7.39 -22.91 22.06
C SER A 152 8.41 -23.90 21.49
N VAL A 153 9.72 -23.70 21.74
CA VAL A 153 10.73 -24.74 21.49
C VAL A 153 10.50 -26.01 22.32
N LYS A 154 9.93 -25.92 23.54
CA LYS A 154 9.59 -27.11 24.35
C LYS A 154 8.53 -27.98 23.68
N THR A 155 7.64 -27.36 22.90
CA THR A 155 6.62 -28.06 22.08
C THR A 155 7.12 -28.36 20.67
N LYS A 156 8.39 -28.05 20.37
CA LYS A 156 9.05 -28.23 19.07
C LYS A 156 8.31 -27.53 17.93
N ARG A 157 7.80 -26.32 18.19
CA ARG A 157 7.24 -25.44 17.16
C ARG A 157 8.37 -24.81 16.34
N LEU A 158 8.22 -24.79 15.02
CA LEU A 158 9.15 -24.09 14.12
C LEU A 158 8.80 -22.59 14.01
N PRO A 159 9.77 -21.71 13.70
CA PRO A 159 9.52 -20.28 13.49
C PRO A 159 8.46 -20.00 12.43
N PHE A 160 8.52 -20.73 11.31
CA PHE A 160 7.57 -20.61 10.22
C PHE A 160 6.83 -21.92 10.00
N ALA A 161 5.52 -21.84 9.80
CA ALA A 161 4.69 -22.99 9.50
C ALA A 161 5.02 -23.51 8.09
N ALA A 162 5.61 -24.70 8.02
CA ALA A 162 5.99 -25.36 6.78
C ALA A 162 5.85 -26.87 6.92
N TRP A 163 5.57 -27.55 5.81
CA TRP A 163 5.47 -29.00 5.75
C TRP A 163 6.81 -29.59 5.35
N TYR A 164 7.25 -30.64 6.04
CA TYR A 164 8.45 -31.39 5.71
C TYR A 164 8.12 -32.89 5.56
N PRO A 165 8.79 -33.61 4.65
CA PRO A 165 8.53 -35.04 4.39
C PRO A 165 9.07 -35.97 5.50
N TYR A 166 9.42 -35.43 6.66
CA TYR A 166 9.97 -36.15 7.81
C TYR A 166 9.43 -35.55 9.11
N ASN A 167 9.53 -36.31 10.21
CA ASN A 167 9.05 -35.85 11.51
C ASN A 167 10.02 -34.85 12.14
N VAL A 168 9.71 -33.55 11.98
CA VAL A 168 10.47 -32.42 12.54
C VAL A 168 10.49 -32.38 14.08
N LYS A 169 9.67 -33.19 14.77
CA LYS A 169 9.67 -33.24 16.25
C LYS A 169 10.75 -34.17 16.82
N ILE A 170 11.54 -34.85 15.99
CA ILE A 170 12.62 -35.74 16.45
C ILE A 170 13.94 -34.97 16.43
N SER A 171 14.75 -35.08 17.48
CA SER A 171 16.11 -34.50 17.51
C SER A 171 17.08 -35.46 16.80
N PRO A 172 18.01 -35.02 15.94
CA PRO A 172 18.41 -33.62 15.69
C PRO A 172 17.67 -32.91 14.53
N LEU A 173 16.63 -33.53 13.95
CA LEU A 173 15.93 -33.00 12.77
C LEU A 173 15.22 -31.68 13.04
N TYR A 174 14.70 -31.48 14.27
CA TYR A 174 14.12 -30.21 14.70
C TYR A 174 15.13 -29.07 14.58
N GLU A 175 16.31 -29.24 15.19
CA GLU A 175 17.38 -28.25 15.28
C GLU A 175 17.95 -27.92 13.90
N ILE A 176 18.11 -28.94 13.05
CA ILE A 176 18.55 -28.76 11.66
C ILE A 176 17.51 -27.96 10.86
N THR A 177 16.23 -28.30 10.99
CA THR A 177 15.14 -27.62 10.26
C THR A 177 14.95 -26.19 10.73
N TYR A 178 15.06 -25.97 12.03
CA TYR A 178 15.03 -24.64 12.63
C TYR A 178 16.16 -23.77 12.08
N LEU A 179 17.40 -24.27 12.09
CA LEU A 179 18.55 -23.56 11.52
C LEU A 179 18.37 -23.28 10.03
N TYR A 180 17.85 -24.27 9.27
CA TYR A 180 17.54 -24.09 7.85
C TYR A 180 16.54 -22.95 7.61
N GLN A 181 15.44 -22.88 8.36
CA GLN A 181 14.48 -21.78 8.26
C GLN A 181 15.13 -20.44 8.58
N MET A 182 15.99 -20.38 9.59
CA MET A 182 16.65 -19.14 9.98
C MET A 182 17.65 -18.63 8.95
N VAL A 183 18.45 -19.53 8.38
CA VAL A 183 19.35 -19.20 7.27
C VAL A 183 18.54 -18.80 6.04
N GLY A 184 17.43 -19.50 5.77
CA GLY A 184 16.51 -19.24 4.67
C GLY A 184 15.94 -17.83 4.68
N ILE A 185 15.25 -17.47 5.75
CA ILE A 185 14.61 -16.15 5.86
C ILE A 185 15.64 -15.02 5.88
N SER A 186 16.80 -15.24 6.51
CA SER A 186 17.89 -14.26 6.53
C SER A 186 18.44 -14.04 5.12
N TYR A 187 18.67 -15.12 4.36
CA TYR A 187 19.13 -15.04 2.98
C TYR A 187 18.13 -14.29 2.09
N ILE A 188 16.84 -14.65 2.17
CA ILE A 188 15.76 -14.03 1.38
C ILE A 188 15.65 -12.54 1.71
N SER A 189 15.72 -12.19 3.01
CA SER A 189 15.61 -10.81 3.47
C SER A 189 16.80 -9.95 3.03
N VAL A 190 18.03 -10.47 3.15
CA VAL A 190 19.22 -9.77 2.64
C VAL A 190 19.13 -9.58 1.14
N ALA A 191 18.70 -10.58 0.39
CA ALA A 191 18.48 -10.45 -1.06
C ALA A 191 17.44 -9.38 -1.38
N ALA A 192 16.25 -9.44 -0.76
CA ALA A 192 15.16 -8.51 -0.99
C ALA A 192 15.55 -7.05 -0.69
N ILE A 193 16.05 -6.78 0.52
CA ILE A 193 16.47 -5.43 0.94
C ILE A 193 17.49 -4.86 -0.04
N ASN A 194 18.49 -5.67 -0.43
CA ASN A 194 19.57 -5.15 -1.25
C ASN A 194 19.20 -4.98 -2.73
N MET A 195 18.28 -5.77 -3.28
CA MET A 195 17.73 -5.53 -4.61
C MET A 195 16.94 -4.21 -4.64
N ASP A 196 16.14 -3.96 -3.60
CA ASP A 196 15.33 -2.74 -3.51
C ASP A 196 16.22 -1.51 -3.35
N MET A 197 17.22 -1.59 -2.48
CA MET A 197 18.18 -0.51 -2.29
C MET A 197 19.06 -0.27 -3.52
N MET A 198 19.32 -1.28 -4.33
CA MET A 198 19.96 -1.11 -5.64
C MET A 198 19.06 -0.31 -6.58
N ILE A 199 17.76 -0.63 -6.64
CA ILE A 199 16.81 0.12 -7.46
C ILE A 199 16.72 1.59 -7.03
N THR A 200 16.58 1.86 -5.73
CA THR A 200 16.54 3.24 -5.22
C THR A 200 17.86 3.98 -5.45
N SER A 201 19.00 3.29 -5.45
CA SER A 201 20.28 3.92 -5.80
C SER A 201 20.34 4.36 -7.26
N LEU A 202 19.80 3.56 -8.18
CA LEU A 202 19.71 3.92 -9.59
C LEU A 202 18.81 5.14 -9.80
N MET A 203 17.67 5.20 -9.10
CA MET A 203 16.79 6.38 -9.09
C MET A 203 17.52 7.62 -8.55
N MET A 204 18.17 7.51 -7.39
CA MET A 204 19.01 8.57 -6.84
C MET A 204 20.06 9.04 -7.86
N HIS A 205 20.74 8.11 -8.54
CA HIS A 205 21.71 8.47 -9.58
C HIS A 205 21.06 9.25 -10.73
N VAL A 206 19.91 8.82 -11.27
CA VAL A 206 19.17 9.60 -12.28
C VAL A 206 18.91 11.01 -11.78
N GLY A 207 18.34 11.15 -10.58
CA GLY A 207 18.04 12.44 -9.98
C GLY A 207 19.26 13.35 -9.85
N THR A 208 20.36 12.84 -9.29
CA THR A 208 21.61 13.61 -9.14
C THR A 208 22.20 14.04 -10.49
N GLN A 209 22.03 13.24 -11.55
CA GLN A 209 22.50 13.60 -12.89
C GLN A 209 21.64 14.69 -13.53
N CYS A 210 20.34 14.70 -13.26
CA CYS A 210 19.46 15.81 -13.62
C CYS A 210 19.88 17.11 -12.92
N GLU A 211 20.23 17.06 -11.64
CA GLU A 211 20.74 18.23 -10.90
C GLU A 211 22.07 18.76 -11.45
N ILE A 212 23.01 17.88 -11.76
CA ILE A 212 24.28 18.26 -12.40
C ILE A 212 24.01 18.91 -13.77
N LEU A 213 23.08 18.37 -14.54
CA LEU A 213 22.68 18.97 -15.83
C LEU A 213 22.06 20.35 -15.63
N CYS A 214 21.15 20.53 -14.65
CA CYS A 214 20.58 21.82 -14.29
C CYS A 214 21.65 22.85 -13.89
N ASP A 215 22.62 22.45 -13.07
CA ASP A 215 23.74 23.32 -12.68
C ASP A 215 24.59 23.73 -13.89
N ASN A 216 24.93 22.77 -14.76
CA ASN A 216 25.64 23.06 -16.01
C ASN A 216 24.86 24.07 -16.87
N LEU A 217 23.54 23.90 -17.01
CA LEU A 217 22.65 24.80 -17.77
C LEU A 217 22.54 26.19 -17.13
N ARG A 218 22.39 26.29 -15.81
CA ARG A 218 22.32 27.58 -15.08
C ARG A 218 23.62 28.37 -15.20
N ASN A 219 24.75 27.68 -15.16
CA ASN A 219 26.06 28.29 -15.30
C ASN A 219 26.42 28.65 -16.76
N LEU A 220 25.59 28.32 -17.75
CA LEU A 220 25.74 28.83 -19.13
C LEU A 220 25.58 30.35 -19.22
N GLY A 221 24.79 30.97 -18.34
CA GLY A 221 24.49 32.41 -18.36
C GLY A 221 25.48 33.32 -17.64
N ARG A 222 26.52 32.76 -16.99
CA ARG A 222 27.51 33.53 -16.21
C ARG A 222 28.69 34.08 -17.04
N PHE A 223 28.70 33.87 -18.36
CA PHE A 223 29.76 34.39 -19.22
C PHE A 223 29.46 35.83 -19.65
N THR A 224 30.33 36.77 -19.26
CA THR A 224 30.33 38.16 -19.72
C THR A 224 30.66 38.25 -21.21
N GLN A 225 30.09 39.27 -21.89
CA GLN A 225 30.08 39.49 -23.36
C GLN A 225 31.44 39.46 -24.11
N LEU A 226 32.58 39.31 -23.42
CA LEU A 226 33.90 39.53 -24.00
C LEU A 226 34.68 38.25 -24.37
N ASP A 227 34.24 37.04 -24.00
CA ASP A 227 34.90 35.79 -24.42
C ASP A 227 33.93 34.68 -24.91
N LEU A 228 33.91 34.49 -26.24
CA LEU A 228 33.59 33.26 -26.99
C LEU A 228 32.14 32.71 -27.06
N GLU A 229 31.40 33.07 -28.12
CA GLU A 229 30.27 32.28 -28.66
C GLU A 229 30.65 30.79 -28.86
N CYS A 230 31.90 30.52 -29.28
CA CYS A 230 32.40 29.17 -29.51
C CYS A 230 32.43 28.32 -28.22
N THR A 231 32.77 28.92 -27.06
CA THR A 231 32.80 28.24 -25.76
C THR A 231 31.38 27.93 -25.27
N VAL A 232 30.44 28.86 -25.46
CA VAL A 232 29.03 28.66 -25.07
C VAL A 232 28.40 27.55 -25.92
N ASN A 233 28.59 27.57 -27.24
CA ASN A 233 28.09 26.52 -28.14
C ASN A 233 28.66 25.14 -27.78
N GLN A 234 29.96 25.05 -27.45
CA GLN A 234 30.57 23.80 -27.03
C GLN A 234 29.96 23.27 -25.71
N LYS A 235 29.72 24.15 -24.73
CA LYS A 235 29.08 23.78 -23.45
C LYS A 235 27.61 23.36 -23.62
N ILE A 236 26.87 24.01 -24.52
CA ILE A 236 25.50 23.59 -24.88
C ILE A 236 25.53 22.19 -25.50
N ILE A 237 26.46 21.92 -26.43
CA ILE A 237 26.64 20.58 -27.02
C ILE A 237 26.96 19.54 -25.94
N GLU A 238 27.81 19.86 -24.97
CA GLU A 238 28.08 18.98 -23.82
C GLU A 238 26.83 18.72 -22.98
N CYS A 239 26.02 19.74 -22.69
CA CYS A 239 24.77 19.60 -21.96
C CYS A 239 23.76 18.72 -22.72
N ILE A 240 23.63 18.91 -24.04
CA ILE A 240 22.76 18.08 -24.89
C ILE A 240 23.24 16.63 -24.89
N LYS A 241 24.55 16.38 -24.99
CA LYS A 241 25.13 15.04 -24.92
C LYS A 241 24.84 14.39 -23.56
N HIS A 242 25.07 15.11 -22.46
CA HIS A 242 24.79 14.63 -21.10
C HIS A 242 23.30 14.33 -20.91
N HIS A 243 22.40 15.23 -21.31
CA HIS A 243 20.95 15.04 -21.27
C HIS A 243 20.49 13.77 -22.01
N ARG A 244 21.00 13.55 -23.23
CA ARG A 244 20.69 12.33 -24.00
C ARG A 244 21.16 11.06 -23.28
N LEU A 245 22.33 11.10 -22.65
CA LEU A 245 22.82 9.97 -21.87
C LEU A 245 21.99 9.75 -20.60
N VAL A 246 21.55 10.80 -19.91
CA VAL A 246 20.65 10.70 -18.74
C VAL A 246 19.31 10.07 -19.13
N ILE A 247 18.70 10.48 -20.25
CA ILE A 247 17.47 9.85 -20.77
C ILE A 247 17.68 8.37 -21.06
N CYS A 248 18.77 8.02 -21.75
CA CYS A 248 19.09 6.63 -22.06
C CYS A 248 19.29 5.80 -20.79
N PHE A 249 20.03 6.35 -19.82
CA PHE A 249 20.26 5.75 -18.51
C PHE A 249 18.94 5.52 -17.75
N ALA A 250 18.08 6.54 -17.66
CA ALA A 250 16.77 6.44 -17.01
C ALA A 250 15.85 5.40 -17.67
N LYS A 251 15.82 5.34 -19.01
CA LYS A 251 15.04 4.34 -19.77
C LYS A 251 15.53 2.92 -19.47
N ASN A 252 16.84 2.72 -19.41
CA ASN A 252 17.44 1.43 -19.08
C ASN A 252 17.22 1.06 -17.61
N CYS A 253 17.27 2.01 -16.68
CA CYS A 253 16.87 1.82 -15.28
C CYS A 253 15.40 1.35 -15.20
N ASN A 254 14.48 2.04 -15.87
CA ASN A 254 13.06 1.66 -15.88
C ASN A 254 12.86 0.26 -16.46
N ARG A 255 13.53 -0.10 -17.57
CA ARG A 255 13.49 -1.45 -18.12
C ARG A 255 14.03 -2.51 -17.15
N PHE A 256 15.04 -2.16 -16.36
CA PHE A 256 15.63 -3.07 -15.38
C PHE A 256 14.65 -3.40 -14.23
N PHE A 257 13.93 -2.41 -13.70
CA PHE A 257 13.15 -2.59 -12.48
C PHE A 257 11.63 -2.49 -12.62
N ASN A 258 11.06 -2.13 -13.77
CA ASN A 258 9.61 -1.88 -13.90
C ASN A 258 8.72 -3.05 -13.42
N MET A 259 9.01 -4.29 -13.82
CA MET A 259 8.25 -5.47 -13.42
C MET A 259 8.48 -5.83 -11.95
N ILE A 260 9.69 -5.57 -11.44
CA ILE A 260 10.01 -5.74 -10.02
C ILE A 260 9.17 -4.79 -9.16
N VAL A 261 9.10 -3.51 -9.55
CA VAL A 261 8.32 -2.49 -8.86
C VAL A 261 6.82 -2.80 -8.97
N LEU A 262 6.32 -3.18 -10.14
CA LEU A 262 4.92 -3.58 -10.31
C LEU A 262 4.54 -4.74 -9.38
N GLY A 263 5.36 -5.80 -9.36
CA GLY A 263 5.16 -6.94 -8.46
C GLY A 263 5.22 -6.54 -6.99
N GLN A 264 6.13 -5.62 -6.63
CA GLN A 264 6.23 -5.09 -5.27
C GLN A 264 4.95 -4.42 -4.80
N PHE A 265 4.41 -3.47 -5.58
CA PHE A 265 3.20 -2.73 -5.18
C PHE A 265 1.99 -3.66 -5.07
N PHE A 266 1.76 -4.49 -6.07
CA PHE A 266 0.63 -5.44 -6.07
C PHE A 266 0.69 -6.38 -4.86
N THR A 267 1.86 -6.97 -4.61
CA THR A 267 2.02 -7.94 -3.54
C THR A 267 1.95 -7.29 -2.16
N SER A 268 2.55 -6.11 -1.98
CA SER A 268 2.56 -5.42 -0.70
C SER A 268 1.15 -5.06 -0.23
N THR A 269 0.25 -4.65 -1.14
CA THR A 269 -1.14 -4.38 -0.79
C THR A 269 -1.83 -5.61 -0.20
N VAL A 270 -1.63 -6.78 -0.83
CA VAL A 270 -2.20 -8.05 -0.35
C VAL A 270 -1.59 -8.45 1.00
N VAL A 271 -0.26 -8.35 1.14
CA VAL A 271 0.45 -8.74 2.36
C VAL A 271 0.11 -7.82 3.54
N ILE A 272 -0.01 -6.51 3.31
CA ILE A 272 -0.46 -5.57 4.35
C ILE A 272 -1.86 -5.93 4.81
N ALA A 273 -2.80 -6.19 3.89
CA ALA A 273 -4.17 -6.57 4.25
C ALA A 273 -4.20 -7.87 5.08
N LEU A 274 -3.46 -8.90 4.68
CA LEU A 274 -3.37 -10.17 5.40
C LEU A 274 -2.68 -10.03 6.76
N THR A 275 -1.65 -9.20 6.86
CA THR A 275 -0.94 -8.96 8.13
C THR A 275 -1.80 -8.16 9.10
N MET A 276 -2.53 -7.16 8.60
CA MET A 276 -3.49 -6.41 9.41
C MET A 276 -4.61 -7.32 9.91
N PHE A 277 -5.10 -8.24 9.08
CA PHE A 277 -6.03 -9.28 9.53
C PHE A 277 -5.43 -10.14 10.65
N GLN A 278 -4.19 -10.62 10.50
CA GLN A 278 -3.48 -11.38 11.54
C GLN A 278 -3.31 -10.58 12.84
N LEU A 279 -3.04 -9.27 12.75
CA LEU A 279 -2.95 -8.39 13.92
C LEU A 279 -4.27 -8.30 14.70
N THR A 280 -5.43 -8.50 14.06
CA THR A 280 -6.73 -8.54 14.76
C THR A 280 -6.95 -9.82 15.56
N LEU A 281 -6.20 -10.89 15.27
CA LEU A 281 -6.34 -12.20 15.91
C LEU A 281 -5.46 -12.36 17.15
N VAL A 282 -4.50 -11.45 17.35
CA VAL A 282 -3.53 -11.50 18.44
C VAL A 282 -3.58 -10.20 19.25
N ASP A 283 -3.23 -10.28 20.53
CA ASP A 283 -3.05 -9.06 21.34
C ASP A 283 -1.89 -8.23 20.75
N PRO A 284 -2.08 -6.93 20.42
CA PRO A 284 -1.03 -6.07 19.89
C PRO A 284 0.22 -5.97 20.78
N LEU A 285 0.06 -6.15 22.10
CA LEU A 285 1.16 -6.14 23.08
C LEU A 285 1.81 -7.51 23.28
N SER A 286 1.23 -8.58 22.71
CA SER A 286 1.89 -9.89 22.67
C SER A 286 3.09 -9.86 21.72
N GLY A 287 4.06 -10.77 21.90
CA GLY A 287 5.19 -10.83 20.98
C GLY A 287 4.80 -11.19 19.53
N ALA A 288 3.71 -11.94 19.33
CA ALA A 288 3.15 -12.17 18.00
C ALA A 288 2.62 -10.86 17.39
N GLY A 289 1.83 -10.09 18.15
CA GLY A 289 1.34 -8.76 17.74
C GLY A 289 2.48 -7.78 17.42
N PHE A 290 3.49 -7.71 18.29
CA PHE A 290 4.68 -6.90 18.05
C PHE A 290 5.42 -7.31 16.77
N SER A 291 5.54 -8.61 16.51
CA SER A 291 6.20 -9.12 15.30
C SER A 291 5.44 -8.73 14.01
N HIS A 292 4.10 -8.77 14.04
CA HIS A 292 3.27 -8.32 12.92
C HIS A 292 3.37 -6.80 12.72
N LEU A 293 3.40 -6.01 13.81
CA LEU A 293 3.61 -4.56 13.72
C LEU A 293 4.96 -4.22 13.07
N CYS A 294 6.07 -4.83 13.52
CA CYS A 294 7.39 -4.64 12.91
C CYS A 294 7.41 -5.00 11.42
N TYR A 295 6.70 -6.07 11.05
CA TYR A 295 6.61 -6.51 9.66
C TYR A 295 5.79 -5.54 8.79
N VAL A 296 4.62 -5.06 9.25
CA VAL A 296 3.84 -4.01 8.54
C VAL A 296 4.65 -2.73 8.40
N THR A 297 5.37 -2.31 9.44
CA THR A 297 6.25 -1.13 9.37
C THR A 297 7.35 -1.33 8.33
N SER A 298 7.97 -2.52 8.28
CA SER A 298 9.03 -2.83 7.31
C SER A 298 8.53 -2.80 5.86
N ILE A 299 7.35 -3.35 5.57
CA ILE A 299 6.77 -3.31 4.22
C ILE A 299 6.33 -1.89 3.85
N THR A 300 5.77 -1.14 4.79
CA THR A 300 5.40 0.27 4.57
C THR A 300 6.64 1.10 4.23
N ILE A 301 7.75 0.91 4.95
CA ILE A 301 9.04 1.54 4.63
C ILE A 301 9.50 1.13 3.23
N GLN A 302 9.41 -0.16 2.89
CA GLN A 302 9.77 -0.66 1.56
C GLN A 302 9.01 0.04 0.43
N LEU A 303 7.69 0.23 0.57
CA LEU A 303 6.88 0.98 -0.39
C LEU A 303 7.27 2.46 -0.43
N PHE A 304 7.41 3.09 0.74
CA PHE A 304 7.83 4.48 0.87
C PHE A 304 9.15 4.75 0.15
N LEU A 305 10.12 3.84 0.23
CA LEU A 305 11.40 3.97 -0.48
C LEU A 305 11.23 4.11 -1.99
N TYR A 306 10.43 3.26 -2.63
CA TYR A 306 10.18 3.35 -4.07
C TYR A 306 9.50 4.66 -4.45
N CYS A 307 8.48 5.06 -3.68
CA CYS A 307 7.77 6.31 -3.90
C CYS A 307 8.70 7.52 -3.75
N TRP A 308 9.46 7.57 -2.65
CA TRP A 308 10.37 8.68 -2.33
C TRP A 308 11.40 8.89 -3.43
N PHE A 309 12.15 7.83 -3.79
CA PHE A 309 13.20 7.95 -4.80
C PHE A 309 12.64 8.14 -6.22
N GLY A 310 11.47 7.58 -6.54
CA GLY A 310 10.77 7.85 -7.79
C GLY A 310 10.36 9.32 -7.91
N ASN A 311 9.79 9.88 -6.84
CA ASN A 311 9.37 11.26 -6.76
C ASN A 311 10.55 12.24 -6.83
N GLU A 312 11.67 11.93 -6.16
CA GLU A 312 12.91 12.72 -6.27
C GLU A 312 13.41 12.82 -7.72
N VAL A 313 13.32 11.73 -8.48
CA VAL A 313 13.66 11.75 -9.91
C VAL A 313 12.71 12.64 -10.69
N GLU A 314 11.41 12.49 -10.47
CA GLU A 314 10.38 13.28 -11.14
C GLU A 314 10.57 14.79 -10.88
N SER A 315 10.70 15.18 -9.61
CA SER A 315 10.96 16.57 -9.21
C SER A 315 12.20 17.15 -9.89
N LYS A 316 13.31 16.40 -9.93
CA LYS A 316 14.57 16.86 -10.54
C LYS A 316 14.50 16.91 -12.07
N VAL A 317 13.76 16.01 -12.71
CA VAL A 317 13.47 16.07 -14.16
C VAL A 317 12.61 17.29 -14.46
N MET A 318 11.59 17.55 -13.65
CA MET A 318 10.69 18.69 -13.84
C MET A 318 11.40 20.02 -13.63
N ASN A 319 12.38 20.11 -12.72
CA ASN A 319 13.27 21.27 -12.59
C ASN A 319 14.12 21.57 -13.85
N ILE A 320 14.34 20.58 -14.74
CA ILE A 320 14.99 20.82 -16.04
C ILE A 320 14.00 21.51 -17.01
N PHE A 321 12.73 21.11 -17.00
CA PHE A 321 11.70 21.60 -17.93
C PHE A 321 11.02 22.89 -17.48
N PHE A 322 10.86 23.06 -16.17
CA PHE A 322 10.15 24.17 -15.56
C PHE A 322 11.09 24.84 -14.56
N VAL A 323 11.55 26.03 -14.94
CA VAL A 323 11.95 27.02 -13.95
C VAL A 323 10.71 27.30 -13.10
N TYR A 324 10.64 26.65 -11.92
CA TYR A 324 9.80 26.94 -10.75
C TYR A 324 8.38 27.45 -11.07
N ASN A 325 7.35 26.56 -11.04
CA ASN A 325 5.98 26.85 -10.52
C ASN A 325 4.89 25.79 -10.83
N ASP A 326 5.11 24.75 -11.67
CA ASP A 326 3.99 23.88 -12.12
C ASP A 326 3.79 22.55 -11.38
N LEU A 327 4.76 22.06 -10.59
CA LEU A 327 4.65 20.73 -9.95
C LEU A 327 3.76 20.73 -8.70
N GLU A 328 3.91 21.74 -7.84
CA GLU A 328 3.03 21.99 -6.70
C GLU A 328 1.59 22.20 -7.16
N ALA A 329 1.40 23.01 -8.22
CA ALA A 329 0.09 23.26 -8.81
C ALA A 329 -0.55 22.00 -9.41
N LEU A 330 0.23 21.11 -10.03
CA LEU A 330 -0.25 19.83 -10.55
C LEU A 330 -0.67 18.90 -9.42
N ALA A 331 0.15 18.76 -8.37
CA ALA A 331 -0.19 17.96 -7.21
C ALA A 331 -1.42 18.51 -6.47
N ASP A 332 -1.49 19.82 -6.24
CA ASP A 332 -2.64 20.54 -5.66
C ASP A 332 -3.94 20.20 -6.41
N SER A 333 -3.83 20.10 -7.74
CA SER A 333 -4.98 19.85 -8.61
C SER A 333 -5.37 18.37 -8.67
N ILE A 334 -4.40 17.43 -8.68
CA ILE A 334 -4.68 16.01 -8.92
C ILE A 334 -5.41 15.35 -7.74
N PHE A 335 -4.98 15.56 -6.49
CA PHE A 335 -5.47 14.75 -5.38
C PHE A 335 -6.96 15.00 -5.05
N VAL A 336 -7.42 16.26 -5.16
CA VAL A 336 -8.84 16.62 -5.01
C VAL A 336 -9.64 16.14 -6.22
N THR A 337 -9.16 16.41 -7.43
CA THR A 337 -9.87 16.04 -8.68
C THR A 337 -10.13 14.53 -8.77
N VAL A 338 -9.15 13.70 -8.39
CA VAL A 338 -9.29 12.24 -8.43
C VAL A 338 -10.38 11.75 -7.46
N THR A 339 -10.48 12.39 -6.28
CA THR A 339 -11.55 12.11 -5.31
C THR A 339 -12.92 12.55 -5.84
N ASP A 340 -12.97 13.70 -6.50
CA ASP A 340 -14.21 14.27 -7.03
C ASP A 340 -14.77 13.46 -8.21
N VAL A 341 -13.88 12.98 -9.08
CA VAL A 341 -14.22 12.05 -10.16
C VAL A 341 -14.80 10.77 -9.59
N LEU A 342 -14.20 10.20 -8.53
CA LEU A 342 -14.74 9.01 -7.90
C LEU A 342 -16.13 9.28 -7.28
N ALA A 343 -16.30 10.37 -6.55
CA ALA A 343 -17.59 10.73 -5.96
C ALA A 343 -18.67 10.89 -7.05
N SER A 344 -18.32 11.45 -8.20
CA SER A 344 -19.20 11.54 -9.37
C SER A 344 -19.54 10.16 -9.95
N ILE A 345 -18.57 9.25 -10.05
CA ILE A 345 -18.80 7.86 -10.47
C ILE A 345 -19.73 7.14 -9.49
N LYS A 346 -19.54 7.31 -8.17
CA LYS A 346 -20.44 6.76 -7.15
C LYS A 346 -21.87 7.26 -7.36
N MET A 347 -22.04 8.57 -7.53
CA MET A 347 -23.35 9.19 -7.77
C MET A 347 -24.02 8.63 -9.02
N TYR A 348 -23.26 8.48 -10.12
CA TYR A 348 -23.75 7.86 -11.35
C TYR A 348 -24.19 6.41 -11.13
N ILE A 349 -23.34 5.58 -10.51
CA ILE A 349 -23.66 4.16 -10.22
C ILE A 349 -24.91 4.07 -9.34
N PHE A 350 -25.01 4.93 -8.32
CA PHE A 350 -26.17 5.03 -7.46
C PHE A 350 -27.41 5.30 -8.29
N ILE A 351 -27.46 6.40 -9.04
CA ILE A 351 -28.61 6.78 -9.88
C ILE A 351 -28.99 5.65 -10.85
N ARG A 352 -28.02 5.09 -11.57
CA ARG A 352 -28.22 4.02 -12.56
C ARG A 352 -28.87 2.77 -11.94
N ASN A 353 -28.46 2.38 -10.74
CA ASN A 353 -28.94 1.17 -10.07
C ASN A 353 -30.23 1.40 -9.26
N VAL A 354 -31.19 2.20 -9.76
CA VAL A 354 -32.45 2.50 -9.05
C VAL A 354 -33.30 1.27 -8.75
N GLU A 355 -33.39 0.34 -9.70
CA GLU A 355 -34.20 -0.88 -9.53
C GLU A 355 -33.61 -1.80 -8.48
N LEU A 356 -32.28 -2.00 -8.52
CA LEU A 356 -31.56 -2.81 -7.54
C LEU A 356 -31.68 -2.22 -6.12
N ARG A 357 -31.55 -0.89 -5.98
CA ARG A 357 -31.77 -0.22 -4.69
C ARG A 357 -33.20 -0.38 -4.18
N ARG A 358 -34.20 -0.25 -5.07
CA ARG A 358 -35.61 -0.45 -4.70
C ARG A 358 -35.84 -1.88 -4.23
N LYS A 359 -35.21 -2.87 -4.88
CA LYS A 359 -35.24 -4.28 -4.49
C LYS A 359 -34.60 -4.50 -3.10
N ILE A 360 -33.39 -3.98 -2.88
CA ILE A 360 -32.70 -4.02 -1.57
C ILE A 360 -33.59 -3.43 -0.47
N MET A 361 -34.15 -2.23 -0.71
CA MET A 361 -35.03 -1.56 0.25
C MET A 361 -36.34 -2.31 0.50
N SER A 362 -36.95 -2.88 -0.55
CA SER A 362 -38.16 -3.71 -0.41
C SER A 362 -37.89 -4.99 0.40
N THR A 363 -36.69 -5.55 0.28
CA THR A 363 -36.29 -6.73 1.05
C THR A 363 -36.12 -6.38 2.53
N LEU A 364 -35.47 -5.25 2.83
CA LEU A 364 -35.36 -4.74 4.21
C LEU A 364 -36.72 -4.49 4.85
N LYS A 365 -37.70 -3.99 4.08
CA LYS A 365 -39.07 -3.74 4.55
C LYS A 365 -39.93 -5.00 4.64
N SER A 366 -39.49 -6.14 4.12
CA SER A 366 -40.28 -7.37 4.17
C SER A 366 -40.42 -7.88 5.60
N ASP A 367 -41.55 -8.51 5.91
CA ASP A 367 -41.84 -9.04 7.25
C ASP A 367 -40.73 -9.96 7.77
N SER A 368 -40.09 -10.72 6.88
CA SER A 368 -38.98 -11.62 7.23
C SER A 368 -37.70 -10.91 7.70
N PHE A 369 -37.54 -9.62 7.44
CA PHE A 369 -36.38 -8.82 7.86
C PHE A 369 -36.70 -7.91 9.05
N GLN A 370 -37.96 -7.85 9.48
CA GLN A 370 -38.37 -7.07 10.63
C GLN A 370 -38.11 -7.84 11.94
N PRO A 371 -37.69 -7.16 13.01
CA PRO A 371 -37.53 -7.80 14.32
C PRO A 371 -38.91 -8.17 14.90
N ILE A 372 -39.16 -9.46 15.12
CA ILE A 372 -40.44 -9.99 15.62
C ILE A 372 -40.46 -10.03 17.17
N HIS A 373 -39.33 -10.37 17.78
CA HIS A 373 -39.20 -10.53 19.24
C HIS A 373 -38.27 -9.46 19.83
N THR A 374 -38.43 -9.19 21.13
CA THR A 374 -37.53 -8.29 21.90
C THR A 374 -36.07 -8.69 21.73
N LYS A 375 -35.78 -10.00 21.71
CA LYS A 375 -34.44 -10.55 21.48
C LYS A 375 -33.85 -10.21 20.11
N HIS A 376 -34.67 -9.99 19.08
CA HIS A 376 -34.18 -9.52 17.76
C HIS A 376 -33.79 -8.04 17.83
N LEU A 377 -34.50 -7.24 18.63
CA LEU A 377 -34.14 -5.83 18.86
C LEU A 377 -32.80 -5.73 19.59
N ASP A 378 -32.54 -6.61 20.57
CA ASP A 378 -31.27 -6.67 21.29
C ASP A 378 -30.08 -7.02 20.38
N ILE A 379 -30.31 -7.66 19.23
CA ILE A 379 -29.28 -7.95 18.21
C ILE A 379 -29.07 -6.74 17.29
N VAL A 380 -30.16 -6.14 16.81
CA VAL A 380 -30.10 -5.08 15.79
C VAL A 380 -29.64 -3.75 16.38
N GLN A 381 -30.07 -3.41 17.61
CA GLN A 381 -29.77 -2.11 18.21
C GLN A 381 -28.27 -1.85 18.43
N PRO A 382 -27.46 -2.77 18.99
CA PRO A 382 -26.01 -2.56 19.13
C PRO A 382 -25.31 -2.38 17.79
N ALA A 383 -25.72 -3.16 16.78
CA ALA A 383 -25.18 -3.08 15.43
C ALA A 383 -25.45 -1.70 14.79
N LEU A 384 -26.69 -1.21 14.89
CA LEU A 384 -27.06 0.14 14.44
C LEU A 384 -26.41 1.25 15.27
N LYS A 385 -26.19 1.04 16.58
CA LYS A 385 -25.47 1.99 17.44
C LYS A 385 -24.01 2.12 17.01
N SER A 386 -23.34 1.01 16.74
CA SER A 386 -21.96 0.99 16.23
C SER A 386 -21.87 1.74 14.89
N TRP A 387 -22.77 1.45 13.96
CA TRP A 387 -22.87 2.17 12.70
C TRP A 387 -23.12 3.68 12.88
N LYS A 388 -24.05 4.08 13.77
CA LYS A 388 -24.34 5.49 14.06
C LYS A 388 -23.13 6.23 14.62
N ILE A 389 -22.39 5.62 15.54
CA ILE A 389 -21.17 6.22 16.10
C ILE A 389 -20.17 6.46 14.96
N MET A 390 -19.95 5.47 14.12
CA MET A 390 -19.01 5.58 12.99
C MET A 390 -19.45 6.63 11.97
N TYR A 391 -20.75 6.69 11.64
CA TYR A 391 -21.34 7.71 10.78
C TYR A 391 -21.08 9.12 11.34
N ILE A 392 -21.35 9.34 12.63
CA ILE A 392 -21.14 10.65 13.28
C ILE A 392 -19.66 11.02 13.27
N THR A 393 -18.78 10.11 13.70
CA THR A 393 -17.32 10.37 13.75
C THR A 393 -16.77 10.69 12.37
N PHE A 394 -17.13 9.90 11.34
CA PHE A 394 -16.67 10.14 9.97
C PHE A 394 -17.20 11.46 9.40
N THR A 395 -18.46 11.78 9.68
CA THR A 395 -19.07 13.05 9.26
C THR A 395 -18.38 14.25 9.89
N ILE A 396 -18.08 14.19 11.21
CA ILE A 396 -17.37 15.27 11.91
C ILE A 396 -15.98 15.48 11.32
N MET A 397 -15.22 14.39 11.12
CA MET A 397 -13.86 14.49 10.59
C MET A 397 -13.80 15.03 9.16
N ALA A 398 -14.68 14.56 8.28
CA ALA A 398 -14.75 15.04 6.90
C ALA A 398 -15.24 16.50 6.83
N SER A 399 -16.24 16.87 7.64
CA SER A 399 -16.74 18.26 7.72
C SER A 399 -15.66 19.20 8.25
N TYR A 400 -14.92 18.79 9.29
CA TYR A 400 -13.78 19.54 9.81
C TYR A 400 -12.73 19.82 8.73
N THR A 401 -12.39 18.82 7.92
CA THR A 401 -11.41 18.96 6.83
C THR A 401 -11.86 20.01 5.80
N VAL A 402 -13.12 19.94 5.35
CA VAL A 402 -13.68 20.92 4.39
C VAL A 402 -13.74 22.33 4.99
N VAL A 403 -14.11 22.46 6.26
CA VAL A 403 -14.15 23.76 6.94
C VAL A 403 -12.75 24.39 6.97
N ILE A 404 -11.71 23.62 7.25
CA ILE A 404 -10.36 24.20 7.23
C ILE A 404 -9.92 24.58 5.82
N TRP A 405 -10.14 23.73 4.80
CA TRP A 405 -9.82 24.07 3.41
C TRP A 405 -10.54 25.32 2.90
N THR A 406 -11.78 25.54 3.35
CA THR A 406 -12.56 26.72 2.96
C THR A 406 -12.19 27.99 3.73
N ILE A 407 -11.62 27.87 4.92
CA ILE A 407 -11.19 29.02 5.74
C ILE A 407 -9.70 29.36 5.50
N PHE A 408 -8.86 28.39 5.15
CA PHE A 408 -7.41 28.54 5.02
C PHE A 408 -6.99 29.71 4.09
N PRO A 409 -7.54 29.87 2.87
CA PRO A 409 -7.20 31.00 1.99
C PRO A 409 -7.51 32.39 2.58
N ILE A 410 -8.46 32.46 3.52
CA ILE A 410 -8.86 33.68 4.23
C ILE A 410 -7.83 34.00 5.33
N LEU A 411 -7.41 33.00 6.10
CA LEU A 411 -6.48 33.16 7.22
C LEU A 411 -5.05 33.50 6.77
N ASP A 412 -4.59 32.92 5.67
CA ASP A 412 -3.24 33.16 5.12
C ASP A 412 -3.12 34.51 4.38
N LYS A 413 -4.18 35.34 4.37
CA LYS A 413 -4.28 36.57 3.55
C LYS A 413 -4.05 36.33 2.05
N SER A 414 -3.99 35.07 1.61
CA SER A 414 -3.88 34.63 0.21
C SER A 414 -5.10 35.07 -0.62
N PHE A 415 -6.24 35.36 0.03
CA PHE A 415 -7.38 36.09 -0.55
C PHE A 415 -6.97 37.44 -1.19
N LYS A 416 -6.02 38.18 -0.60
CA LYS A 416 -5.52 39.45 -1.18
C LYS A 416 -4.70 39.25 -2.47
N LYS A 417 -4.25 38.03 -2.74
CA LYS A 417 -3.55 37.63 -3.96
C LYS A 417 -4.50 37.00 -5.01
N GLY A 418 -5.81 36.92 -4.72
CA GLY A 418 -6.80 36.29 -5.59
C GLY A 418 -6.65 34.78 -5.71
N ARG A 419 -6.14 34.08 -4.67
CA ARG A 419 -6.01 32.61 -4.65
C ARG A 419 -7.33 31.99 -4.21
N LEU A 420 -7.95 31.21 -5.10
CA LEU A 420 -9.15 30.41 -4.81
C LEU A 420 -8.81 29.20 -3.92
N PRO A 421 -9.78 28.63 -3.16
CA PRO A 421 -9.58 27.44 -2.34
C PRO A 421 -9.03 26.23 -3.12
N PHE A 422 -9.50 26.05 -4.36
CA PHE A 422 -9.04 24.99 -5.24
C PHE A 422 -8.59 25.58 -6.58
N ALA A 423 -7.44 25.13 -7.07
CA ALA A 423 -6.93 25.51 -8.38
C ALA A 423 -7.84 24.93 -9.47
N ALA A 424 -8.47 25.81 -10.25
CA ALA A 424 -9.30 25.42 -11.38
C ALA A 424 -9.25 26.51 -12.46
N TRP A 425 -9.37 26.09 -13.72
CA TRP A 425 -9.50 27.02 -14.84
C TRP A 425 -10.96 27.39 -15.05
N TYR A 426 -11.21 28.69 -15.21
CA TYR A 426 -12.53 29.24 -15.54
C TYR A 426 -12.43 30.03 -16.85
N PRO A 427 -13.49 30.04 -17.68
CA PRO A 427 -13.50 30.79 -18.95
C PRO A 427 -13.60 32.32 -18.77
N TYR A 428 -13.40 32.82 -17.55
CA TYR A 428 -13.42 34.24 -17.17
C TYR A 428 -12.32 34.51 -16.15
N ASP A 429 -11.97 35.79 -15.96
CA ASP A 429 -10.93 36.21 -15.01
C ASP A 429 -11.45 36.07 -13.57
N SER A 430 -11.22 34.89 -12.98
CA SER A 430 -11.66 34.54 -11.63
C SER A 430 -10.94 35.32 -10.53
N LYS A 431 -9.97 36.18 -10.85
CA LYS A 431 -9.27 37.04 -9.86
C LYS A 431 -9.89 38.43 -9.73
N LYS A 432 -10.84 38.79 -10.59
CA LYS A 432 -11.51 40.10 -10.55
C LYS A 432 -12.85 40.01 -9.83
N SER A 433 -13.15 41.02 -9.02
CA SER A 433 -14.48 41.21 -8.44
C SER A 433 -15.48 41.59 -9.54
N PRO A 434 -16.73 41.08 -9.54
CA PRO A 434 -17.36 40.19 -8.55
C PRO A 434 -17.16 38.68 -8.83
N PHE A 435 -16.46 38.31 -9.91
CA PHE A 435 -16.32 36.91 -10.34
C PHE A 435 -15.53 36.06 -9.34
N TYR A 436 -14.56 36.65 -8.65
CA TYR A 436 -13.80 35.96 -7.61
C TYR A 436 -14.69 35.50 -6.45
N GLU A 437 -15.53 36.39 -5.92
CA GLU A 437 -16.44 36.12 -4.80
C GLU A 437 -17.50 35.07 -5.19
N LEU A 438 -18.06 35.19 -6.40
CA LEU A 438 -19.00 34.20 -6.94
C LEU A 438 -18.35 32.83 -7.09
N THR A 439 -17.12 32.77 -7.60
CA THR A 439 -16.38 31.51 -7.80
C THR A 439 -16.00 30.88 -6.46
N TYR A 440 -15.61 31.70 -5.48
CA TYR A 440 -15.29 31.23 -4.13
C TYR A 440 -16.49 30.58 -3.47
N VAL A 441 -17.65 31.26 -3.49
CA VAL A 441 -18.91 30.71 -2.94
C VAL A 441 -19.30 29.42 -3.68
N TYR A 442 -19.17 29.40 -5.00
CA TYR A 442 -19.43 28.21 -5.81
C TYR A 442 -18.55 27.02 -5.40
N GLN A 443 -17.24 27.21 -5.24
CA GLN A 443 -16.32 26.13 -4.82
C GLN A 443 -16.65 25.61 -3.42
N VAL A 444 -16.93 26.49 -2.46
CA VAL A 444 -17.33 26.10 -1.09
C VAL A 444 -18.60 25.26 -1.11
N LEU A 445 -19.64 25.72 -1.82
CA LEU A 445 -20.91 25.00 -1.93
C LEU A 445 -20.75 23.65 -2.64
N SER A 446 -19.97 23.62 -3.71
CA SER A 446 -19.72 22.39 -4.49
C SER A 446 -18.99 21.35 -3.65
N MET A 447 -17.93 21.75 -2.93
CA MET A 447 -17.18 20.84 -2.06
C MET A 447 -18.01 20.32 -0.90
N TRP A 448 -18.85 21.17 -0.31
CA TRP A 448 -19.76 20.74 0.74
C TRP A 448 -20.76 19.70 0.24
N TYR A 449 -21.40 19.98 -0.90
CA TYR A 449 -22.34 19.06 -1.54
C TYR A 449 -21.69 17.71 -1.88
N LEU A 450 -20.49 17.73 -2.43
CA LEU A 450 -19.76 16.54 -2.82
C LEU A 450 -19.33 15.71 -1.61
N THR A 451 -18.84 16.37 -0.56
CA THR A 451 -18.42 15.72 0.69
C THR A 451 -19.60 15.03 1.37
N VAL A 452 -20.73 15.73 1.52
CA VAL A 452 -21.96 15.17 2.09
C VAL A 452 -22.43 13.98 1.26
N THR A 453 -22.43 14.08 -0.07
CA THR A 453 -22.82 12.97 -0.93
C THR A 453 -21.91 11.77 -0.73
N ASN A 454 -20.59 11.99 -0.73
CA ASN A 454 -19.60 10.93 -0.59
C ASN A 454 -19.76 10.19 0.76
N ILE A 455 -19.86 10.94 1.86
CA ILE A 455 -20.06 10.39 3.22
C ILE A 455 -21.33 9.52 3.29
N ASN A 456 -22.45 10.04 2.79
CA ASN A 456 -23.73 9.32 2.85
C ASN A 456 -23.69 8.03 2.02
N MET A 457 -22.98 8.03 0.90
CA MET A 457 -22.88 6.87 0.03
C MET A 457 -22.03 5.76 0.65
N ASP A 458 -20.88 6.11 1.25
CA ASP A 458 -20.02 5.15 1.94
C ASP A 458 -20.70 4.58 3.18
N THR A 459 -21.30 5.45 3.99
CA THR A 459 -21.97 5.04 5.22
C THR A 459 -23.25 4.25 4.95
N MET A 460 -23.94 4.47 3.84
CA MET A 460 -25.03 3.61 3.39
C MET A 460 -24.53 2.20 3.05
N ILE A 461 -23.39 2.07 2.35
CA ILE A 461 -22.82 0.76 2.04
C ILE A 461 -22.43 0.03 3.34
N ALA A 462 -21.81 0.74 4.28
CA ALA A 462 -21.56 0.24 5.63
C ALA A 462 -22.85 -0.21 6.34
N ALA A 463 -23.94 0.57 6.26
CA ALA A 463 -25.21 0.20 6.86
C ALA A 463 -25.78 -1.10 6.28
N LEU A 464 -25.69 -1.30 4.96
CA LEU A 464 -26.16 -2.52 4.30
C LEU A 464 -25.36 -3.76 4.74
N MET A 465 -24.04 -3.62 4.95
CA MET A 465 -23.20 -4.68 5.51
C MET A 465 -23.61 -5.00 6.95
N VAL A 466 -23.77 -3.99 7.80
CA VAL A 466 -24.25 -4.15 9.19
C VAL A 466 -25.60 -4.85 9.25
N LEU A 467 -26.55 -4.45 8.40
CA LEU A 467 -27.87 -5.07 8.33
C LEU A 467 -27.81 -6.51 7.83
N THR A 468 -26.91 -6.82 6.88
CA THR A 468 -26.67 -8.20 6.45
C THR A 468 -26.19 -9.05 7.63
N GLY A 469 -25.20 -8.57 8.37
CA GLY A 469 -24.68 -9.25 9.56
C GLY A 469 -25.75 -9.44 10.64
N ALA A 470 -26.54 -8.40 10.96
CA ALA A 470 -27.60 -8.49 11.95
C ALA A 470 -28.68 -9.53 11.57
N GLN A 471 -28.98 -9.69 10.27
CA GLN A 471 -29.91 -10.72 9.81
C GLN A 471 -29.34 -12.14 9.96
N CYS A 472 -28.03 -12.33 9.76
CA CYS A 472 -27.36 -13.59 10.08
C CYS A 472 -27.49 -13.94 11.57
N ASP A 473 -27.33 -12.96 12.46
CA ASP A 473 -27.45 -13.15 13.91
C ASP A 473 -28.90 -13.49 14.32
N ILE A 474 -29.90 -12.82 13.73
CA ILE A 474 -31.32 -13.15 13.93
C ILE A 474 -31.60 -14.59 13.51
N LEU A 475 -31.12 -15.00 12.33
CA LEU A 475 -31.28 -16.37 11.85
C LEU A 475 -30.62 -17.38 12.80
N CYS A 476 -29.42 -17.08 13.31
CA CYS A 476 -28.73 -17.92 14.28
C CYS A 476 -29.53 -18.03 15.59
N ASN A 477 -30.10 -16.92 16.07
CA ASN A 477 -30.94 -16.91 17.27
C ASN A 477 -32.21 -17.76 17.10
N ASN A 478 -32.87 -17.66 15.95
CA ASN A 478 -34.06 -18.45 15.62
C ASN A 478 -33.73 -19.96 15.60
N LEU A 479 -32.58 -20.35 15.05
CA LEU A 479 -32.14 -21.75 15.05
C LEU A 479 -31.81 -22.26 16.45
N GLN A 480 -31.13 -21.46 17.27
CA GLN A 480 -30.79 -21.85 18.65
C GLN A 480 -32.01 -21.94 19.58
N THR A 481 -33.06 -21.17 19.31
CA THR A 481 -34.28 -21.16 20.12
C THR A 481 -35.32 -22.20 19.69
N MET A 482 -35.10 -22.90 18.56
CA MET A 482 -35.93 -24.03 18.16
C MET A 482 -35.80 -25.18 19.16
N LYS A 483 -36.92 -25.61 19.73
CA LYS A 483 -36.99 -26.80 20.60
C LYS A 483 -37.05 -28.06 19.75
N ILE A 484 -36.11 -28.99 19.95
CA ILE A 484 -36.16 -30.33 19.36
C ILE A 484 -37.31 -31.11 20.04
N PRO A 485 -38.26 -31.69 19.29
CA PRO A 485 -39.37 -32.43 19.89
C PRO A 485 -38.87 -33.72 20.55
N VAL A 486 -38.97 -33.81 21.88
CA VAL A 486 -38.53 -34.98 22.69
C VAL A 486 -39.62 -36.07 22.79
N LYS A 487 -40.88 -35.76 22.47
CA LYS A 487 -41.99 -36.73 22.39
C LYS A 487 -42.73 -36.62 21.07
N SER A 488 -42.97 -37.77 20.44
CA SER A 488 -43.64 -37.97 19.15
C SER A 488 -45.15 -37.67 19.22
N GLY A 489 -45.53 -36.42 19.45
CA GLY A 489 -46.86 -35.92 19.14
C GLY A 489 -46.88 -35.37 17.71
N LEU A 490 -47.88 -35.76 16.90
CA LEU A 490 -48.01 -35.33 15.49
C LEU A 490 -47.92 -33.80 15.33
N HIS A 491 -48.51 -33.05 16.27
CA HIS A 491 -48.48 -31.58 16.32
C HIS A 491 -47.13 -30.97 16.73
N SER A 492 -46.29 -31.68 17.50
CA SER A 492 -44.98 -31.16 17.91
C SER A 492 -43.93 -31.31 16.79
N GLY A 493 -44.06 -32.35 15.95
CA GLY A 493 -43.24 -32.54 14.77
C GLY A 493 -43.60 -31.59 13.62
N SER A 494 -44.89 -31.28 13.42
CA SER A 494 -45.33 -30.33 12.40
C SER A 494 -44.81 -28.91 12.66
N ASN A 495 -44.89 -28.43 13.91
CA ASN A 495 -44.43 -27.09 14.29
C ASN A 495 -42.90 -26.93 14.16
N PHE A 496 -42.12 -27.98 14.45
CA PHE A 496 -40.68 -27.97 14.24
C PHE A 496 -40.31 -27.88 12.75
N ASN A 497 -40.97 -28.68 11.91
CA ASN A 497 -40.75 -28.65 10.47
C ASN A 497 -41.12 -27.29 9.85
N GLU A 498 -42.23 -26.68 10.28
CA GLU A 498 -42.64 -25.35 9.81
C GLU A 498 -41.61 -24.26 10.19
N ASN A 499 -41.13 -24.25 11.43
CA ASN A 499 -40.10 -23.30 11.89
C ASN A 499 -38.77 -23.48 11.16
N MET A 500 -38.36 -24.73 10.90
CA MET A 500 -37.17 -25.05 10.13
C MET A 500 -37.30 -24.56 8.67
N ILE A 501 -38.45 -24.78 8.04
CA ILE A 501 -38.75 -24.27 6.69
C ILE A 501 -38.69 -22.73 6.65
N GLN A 502 -39.20 -22.05 7.68
CA GLN A 502 -39.11 -20.60 7.79
C GLN A 502 -37.66 -20.11 7.88
N CYS A 503 -36.81 -20.76 8.68
CA CYS A 503 -35.39 -20.42 8.76
C CYS A 503 -34.64 -20.67 7.44
N ILE A 504 -34.91 -21.76 6.74
CA ILE A 504 -34.34 -22.02 5.40
C ILE A 504 -34.77 -20.93 4.40
N LYS A 505 -36.04 -20.51 4.44
CA LYS A 505 -36.55 -19.42 3.61
C LYS A 505 -35.88 -18.09 3.94
N HIS A 506 -35.68 -17.78 5.23
CA HIS A 506 -34.98 -16.57 5.68
C HIS A 506 -33.51 -16.56 5.27
N HIS A 507 -32.78 -17.66 5.48
CA HIS A 507 -31.41 -17.84 5.01
C HIS A 507 -31.27 -17.58 3.51
N ARG A 508 -32.14 -18.19 2.69
CA ARG A 508 -32.14 -17.96 1.23
C ARG A 508 -32.38 -16.48 0.88
N LYS A 509 -33.23 -15.78 1.62
CA LYS A 509 -33.44 -14.34 1.43
C LYS A 509 -32.22 -13.52 1.86
N ILE A 510 -31.54 -13.86 2.94
CA ILE A 510 -30.29 -13.20 3.39
C ILE A 510 -29.21 -13.35 2.32
N VAL A 511 -29.01 -14.55 1.78
CA VAL A 511 -28.01 -14.79 0.71
C VAL A 511 -28.32 -13.95 -0.53
N ARG A 512 -29.59 -13.92 -0.97
CA ARG A 512 -30.00 -13.07 -2.11
C ARG A 512 -29.80 -11.59 -1.83
N PHE A 513 -30.14 -11.14 -0.62
CA PHE A 513 -29.93 -9.76 -0.18
C PHE A 513 -28.44 -9.38 -0.20
N ALA A 514 -27.57 -10.24 0.33
CA ALA A 514 -26.12 -10.04 0.32
C ALA A 514 -25.55 -9.98 -1.11
N LEU A 515 -26.04 -10.83 -2.02
CA LEU A 515 -25.67 -10.79 -3.44
C LEU A 515 -26.13 -9.50 -4.13
N ASP A 516 -27.37 -9.06 -3.88
CA ASP A 516 -27.90 -7.80 -4.42
C ASP A 516 -27.08 -6.60 -3.90
N CYS A 517 -26.73 -6.59 -2.61
CA CYS A 517 -25.85 -5.61 -1.99
C CYS A 517 -24.45 -5.61 -2.63
N ASN A 518 -23.82 -6.79 -2.77
CA ASN A 518 -22.50 -6.90 -3.39
C ASN A 518 -22.51 -6.44 -4.86
N ASN A 519 -23.52 -6.79 -5.64
CA ASN A 519 -23.66 -6.31 -7.02
C ASN A 519 -23.85 -4.79 -7.08
N PHE A 520 -24.48 -4.20 -6.07
CA PHE A 520 -24.70 -2.76 -6.00
C PHE A 520 -23.41 -1.98 -5.71
N PHE A 521 -22.59 -2.43 -4.75
CA PHE A 521 -21.44 -1.65 -4.28
C PHE A 521 -20.06 -2.20 -4.62
N SER A 522 -19.91 -3.41 -5.17
CA SER A 522 -18.59 -4.01 -5.46
C SER A 522 -17.69 -3.12 -6.31
N MET A 523 -18.20 -2.57 -7.42
CA MET A 523 -17.46 -1.62 -8.27
C MET A 523 -17.19 -0.28 -7.57
N ILE A 524 -18.10 0.16 -6.68
CA ILE A 524 -17.90 1.38 -5.89
C ILE A 524 -16.74 1.18 -4.91
N VAL A 525 -16.72 0.05 -4.19
CA VAL A 525 -15.66 -0.30 -3.24
C VAL A 525 -14.33 -0.46 -3.97
N LEU A 526 -14.30 -1.16 -5.11
CA LEU A 526 -13.09 -1.29 -5.93
C LEU A 526 -12.52 0.06 -6.34
N GLY A 527 -13.39 0.94 -6.88
CA GLY A 527 -13.01 2.31 -7.25
C GLY A 527 -12.50 3.09 -6.04
N GLN A 528 -13.13 2.94 -4.88
CA GLN A 528 -12.71 3.59 -3.64
C GLN A 528 -11.30 3.18 -3.20
N PHE A 529 -10.99 1.89 -3.15
CA PHE A 529 -9.66 1.42 -2.75
C PHE A 529 -8.58 1.88 -3.75
N PHE A 530 -8.89 1.85 -5.05
CA PHE A 530 -7.98 2.33 -6.08
C PHE A 530 -7.69 3.82 -5.95
N THR A 531 -8.74 4.66 -5.94
CA THR A 531 -8.64 6.11 -5.80
C THR A 531 -7.97 6.51 -4.49
N SER A 532 -8.34 5.91 -3.34
CA SER A 532 -7.70 6.20 -2.06
C SER A 532 -6.21 5.93 -2.09
N THR A 533 -5.74 4.90 -2.80
CA THR A 533 -4.30 4.62 -2.93
C THR A 533 -3.58 5.75 -3.68
N VAL A 534 -4.17 6.22 -4.77
CA VAL A 534 -3.64 7.34 -5.57
C VAL A 534 -3.63 8.63 -4.75
N VAL A 535 -4.75 8.95 -4.11
CA VAL A 535 -4.91 10.19 -3.34
C VAL A 535 -4.00 10.21 -2.12
N LEU A 536 -3.89 9.11 -1.38
CA LEU A 536 -2.94 8.98 -0.27
C LEU A 536 -1.50 9.22 -0.73
N ALA A 537 -1.11 8.71 -1.89
CA ALA A 537 0.23 8.93 -2.43
C ALA A 537 0.49 10.41 -2.74
N PHE A 538 -0.46 11.10 -3.40
CA PHE A 538 -0.31 12.52 -3.73
C PHE A 538 -0.41 13.43 -2.48
N THR A 539 -1.30 13.15 -1.54
CA THR A 539 -1.38 13.94 -0.29
C THR A 539 -0.14 13.75 0.58
N MET A 540 0.40 12.53 0.66
CA MET A 540 1.69 12.31 1.34
C MET A 540 2.83 13.04 0.63
N PHE A 541 2.84 13.09 -0.71
CA PHE A 541 3.78 13.93 -1.47
C PHE A 541 3.66 15.40 -1.09
N GLN A 542 2.44 15.95 -1.03
CA GLN A 542 2.23 17.34 -0.61
C GLN A 542 2.75 17.62 0.79
N MET A 543 2.51 16.72 1.75
CA MET A 543 3.00 16.90 3.12
C MET A 543 4.54 17.00 3.21
N THR A 544 5.28 16.53 2.20
CA THR A 544 6.74 16.69 2.15
C THR A 544 7.21 18.03 1.60
N LEU A 545 6.35 18.73 0.84
CA LEU A 545 6.68 20.02 0.21
C LEU A 545 6.42 21.20 1.14
N VAL A 546 5.56 21.01 2.13
CA VAL A 546 5.08 22.08 3.00
C VAL A 546 5.70 21.93 4.39
N ASP A 547 6.01 23.04 5.05
CA ASP A 547 6.57 23.02 6.41
C ASP A 547 5.71 22.16 7.36
N PRO A 548 6.30 21.28 8.19
CA PRO A 548 5.55 20.35 9.03
C PRO A 548 4.56 21.00 9.99
N VAL A 549 4.82 22.25 10.39
CA VAL A 549 4.01 23.04 11.34
C VAL A 549 3.11 24.05 10.61
N SER A 550 3.09 24.05 9.28
CA SER A 550 2.19 24.90 8.50
C SER A 550 0.72 24.44 8.63
N PRO A 551 -0.25 25.36 8.49
CA PRO A 551 -1.65 24.96 8.49
C PRO A 551 -2.02 24.04 7.32
N GLU A 552 -1.31 24.14 6.19
CA GLU A 552 -1.48 23.27 5.02
C GLU A 552 -0.98 21.83 5.28
N SER A 553 0.10 21.64 6.05
CA SER A 553 0.48 20.32 6.57
C SER A 553 -0.63 19.71 7.46
N PHE A 554 -1.25 20.52 8.33
CA PHE A 554 -2.36 20.06 9.17
C PHE A 554 -3.61 19.70 8.36
N THR A 555 -3.92 20.41 7.28
CA THR A 555 -5.06 20.08 6.42
C THR A 555 -4.83 18.82 5.60
N ASN A 556 -3.61 18.60 5.12
CA ASN A 556 -3.25 17.37 4.42
C ASN A 556 -3.29 16.16 5.37
N LEU A 557 -2.84 16.34 6.62
CA LEU A 557 -2.95 15.30 7.65
C LEU A 557 -4.41 14.96 7.99
N SER A 558 -5.28 15.96 8.15
CA SER A 558 -6.70 15.71 8.43
C SER A 558 -7.38 14.98 7.27
N TYR A 559 -6.99 15.29 6.03
CA TYR A 559 -7.46 14.59 4.84
C TYR A 559 -6.98 13.13 4.74
N VAL A 560 -5.71 12.85 5.06
CA VAL A 560 -5.18 11.47 5.14
C VAL A 560 -5.95 10.66 6.20
N ASN A 561 -6.22 11.25 7.36
CA ASN A 561 -7.00 10.61 8.40
C ASN A 561 -8.44 10.31 7.94
N ALA A 562 -9.06 11.26 7.21
CA ALA A 562 -10.38 11.08 6.60
C ALA A 562 -10.42 9.87 5.65
N LEU A 563 -9.48 9.79 4.73
CA LEU A 563 -9.37 8.68 3.77
C LEU A 563 -9.09 7.34 4.45
N THR A 564 -8.23 7.34 5.46
CA THR A 564 -7.89 6.11 6.20
C THR A 564 -9.08 5.59 6.98
N ALA A 565 -9.85 6.45 7.64
CA ALA A 565 -11.08 6.04 8.33
C ALA A 565 -12.15 5.53 7.36
N GLN A 566 -12.23 6.11 6.16
CA GLN A 566 -13.13 5.66 5.11
C GLN A 566 -12.80 4.22 4.68
N LEU A 567 -11.53 3.90 4.43
CA LEU A 567 -11.09 2.53 4.11
C LEU A 567 -11.31 1.58 5.29
N PHE A 568 -10.98 2.01 6.51
CA PHE A 568 -11.18 1.22 7.71
C PHE A 568 -12.66 0.83 7.90
N MET A 569 -13.59 1.76 7.66
CA MET A 569 -15.03 1.50 7.72
C MET A 569 -15.46 0.34 6.81
N TYR A 570 -15.00 0.35 5.54
CA TYR A 570 -15.29 -0.72 4.59
C TYR A 570 -14.76 -2.07 5.06
N CYS A 571 -13.49 -2.10 5.49
CA CYS A 571 -12.84 -3.32 5.97
C CYS A 571 -13.52 -3.87 7.22
N TRP A 572 -13.82 -3.02 8.19
CA TRP A 572 -14.41 -3.40 9.47
C TRP A 572 -15.76 -4.08 9.29
N PHE A 573 -16.68 -3.43 8.58
CA PHE A 573 -18.03 -3.98 8.40
C PHE A 573 -18.06 -5.16 7.42
N GLY A 574 -17.15 -5.20 6.43
CA GLY A 574 -16.99 -6.38 5.58
C GLY A 574 -16.56 -7.61 6.39
N ASN A 575 -15.57 -7.44 7.28
CA ASN A 575 -15.08 -8.51 8.15
C ASN A 575 -16.15 -9.01 9.13
N GLU A 576 -16.93 -8.10 9.73
CA GLU A 576 -18.05 -8.46 10.62
C GLU A 576 -19.07 -9.40 9.96
N VAL A 577 -19.43 -9.13 8.70
CA VAL A 577 -20.35 -10.00 7.95
C VAL A 577 -19.75 -11.40 7.76
N GLU A 578 -18.46 -11.48 7.42
CA GLU A 578 -17.77 -12.74 7.24
C GLU A 578 -17.71 -13.57 8.53
N ILE A 579 -17.37 -12.94 9.66
CA ILE A 579 -17.35 -13.58 10.98
C ILE A 579 -18.72 -14.19 11.30
N LYS A 580 -19.79 -13.43 11.11
CA LYS A 580 -21.16 -13.89 11.42
C LYS A 580 -21.60 -15.06 10.55
N VAL A 581 -21.23 -15.06 9.27
CA VAL A 581 -21.49 -16.20 8.35
C VAL A 581 -20.73 -17.46 8.80
N ARG A 582 -19.50 -17.32 9.32
CA ARG A 582 -18.72 -18.45 9.83
C ARG A 582 -19.28 -19.02 11.12
N LEU A 583 -19.65 -18.14 12.06
CA LEU A 583 -20.28 -18.54 13.33
C LEU A 583 -21.60 -19.27 13.08
N PHE A 584 -22.39 -18.82 12.10
CA PHE A 584 -23.58 -19.54 11.67
C PHE A 584 -23.25 -20.97 11.20
N LYS A 585 -22.20 -21.16 10.40
CA LYS A 585 -21.79 -22.49 9.94
C LYS A 585 -21.37 -23.41 11.08
N GLN A 586 -20.71 -22.87 12.10
CA GLN A 586 -20.27 -23.64 13.28
C GLN A 586 -21.40 -23.99 14.24
N ASN A 587 -22.40 -23.13 14.40
CA ASN A 587 -23.52 -23.35 15.31
C ASN A 587 -24.61 -24.28 14.75
N VAL A 588 -24.57 -24.62 13.46
CA VAL A 588 -25.57 -25.45 12.76
C VAL A 588 -25.05 -26.87 12.46
N THR A 589 -23.74 -27.09 12.49
CA THR A 589 -23.09 -28.41 12.53
C THR A 589 -23.03 -28.93 13.95
#